data_AF-A0A940AGU6-F1
#
_entry.id   AF-A0A940AGU6-F1
#
_cell.length_a   1.000
_cell.length_b   1.000
_cell.length_c   1.000
_cell.angle_alpha   90.00
_cell.angle_beta   90.00
_cell.angle_gamma   90.00
#
_symmetry.space_group_name_H-M   'P 1'
#
loop_
_entity.id
_entity.type
_entity.pdbx_description
1 polymer ?
#
loop_
_entity_poly.entity_id
_entity_poly.type
_entity_poly.pdbx_seq_one_letter_code
_entity_poly.pdbx_strand_id
1 'polypeptide(L)'
;GREAIMADPGWNHRNYIDQPEKGLAIARMLAHITYLSDESMSSKFGRALQSTTDYSFNFNSDFRVESYLNHQGNSFVERFDANSYLYITRAIDYFDVSVKTGGDYRKAFEPVQCPFLIVSFSSDWLFPEYHSRNLSKILLKNGNDVTFCNIQSGYGHDAFLLEYETLGKLLTGFLTNLVPEVES
;
A
#
# COMPACT_ATOMS: atom_id res chain seq x y z
N GLY A 1 13.60 0.31 -2.34
CA GLY A 1 13.01 1.65 -2.53
C GLY A 1 14.04 2.74 -2.31
N ARG A 2 14.21 3.21 -1.06
CA ARG A 2 15.08 4.35 -0.73
C ARG A 2 16.52 4.24 -1.25
N GLU A 3 17.14 3.08 -1.13
CA GLU A 3 18.51 2.85 -1.66
C GLU A 3 18.62 3.10 -3.16
N ALA A 4 17.59 2.78 -3.95
CA ALA A 4 17.62 3.02 -5.40
C ALA A 4 17.66 4.52 -5.72
N ILE A 5 16.96 5.34 -4.94
CA ILE A 5 17.00 6.81 -5.07
C ILE A 5 18.35 7.34 -4.60
N MET A 6 18.84 6.89 -3.44
CA MET A 6 20.10 7.41 -2.87
C MET A 6 21.33 6.99 -3.68
N ALA A 7 21.26 5.88 -4.41
CA ALA A 7 22.30 5.41 -5.32
C ALA A 7 22.26 6.09 -6.70
N ASP A 8 21.18 6.81 -7.04
CA ASP A 8 21.11 7.57 -8.29
C ASP A 8 22.07 8.76 -8.21
N PRO A 9 23.06 8.88 -9.13
CA PRO A 9 23.98 10.02 -9.16
C PRO A 9 23.27 11.37 -9.25
N GLY A 10 22.08 11.41 -9.88
CA GLY A 10 21.25 12.61 -9.99
C GLY A 10 20.69 13.10 -8.65
N TRP A 11 20.60 12.26 -7.62
CA TRP A 11 20.01 12.64 -6.33
C TRP A 11 20.85 13.67 -5.56
N ASN A 12 22.15 13.74 -5.81
CA ASN A 12 23.06 14.75 -5.27
C ASN A 12 22.86 15.04 -3.76
N HIS A 13 22.77 14.00 -2.92
CA HIS A 13 22.56 14.10 -1.48
C HIS A 13 21.36 14.98 -1.04
N ARG A 14 20.24 14.87 -1.77
CA ARG A 14 18.99 15.64 -1.62
C ARG A 14 19.00 17.01 -2.29
N ASN A 15 20.12 17.44 -2.89
CA ASN A 15 20.29 18.76 -3.51
C ASN A 15 20.26 18.66 -5.05
N TYR A 16 19.30 17.92 -5.60
CA TYR A 16 19.15 17.76 -7.03
C TYR A 16 18.40 18.95 -7.65
N ILE A 17 18.80 19.35 -8.86
CA ILE A 17 18.09 20.36 -9.65
C ILE A 17 16.99 19.66 -10.46
N ASP A 18 17.38 18.60 -11.17
CA ASP A 18 16.50 17.68 -11.88
C ASP A 18 16.22 16.44 -11.03
N GLN A 19 15.04 15.83 -11.16
CA GLN A 19 14.70 14.65 -10.36
C GLN A 19 15.67 13.48 -10.64
N PRO A 20 16.05 12.67 -9.64
CA PRO A 20 16.73 11.39 -9.85
C PRO A 20 15.75 10.35 -10.43
N GLU A 21 15.40 10.52 -11.71
CA GLU A 21 14.31 9.81 -12.37
C GLU A 21 14.51 8.29 -12.34
N LYS A 22 15.74 7.81 -12.57
CA LYS A 22 16.03 6.37 -12.63
C LYS A 22 15.86 5.73 -11.26
N GLY A 23 16.44 6.33 -10.23
CA GLY A 23 16.33 5.86 -8.86
C GLY A 23 14.88 5.86 -8.36
N LEU A 24 14.13 6.92 -8.68
CA LEU A 24 12.73 7.04 -8.30
C LEU A 24 11.83 6.05 -9.06
N ALA A 25 12.03 5.87 -10.37
CA ALA A 25 11.31 4.88 -11.17
C ALA A 25 11.56 3.45 -10.65
N ILE A 26 12.81 3.10 -10.36
CA ILE A 26 13.16 1.78 -9.80
C ILE A 26 12.52 1.59 -8.41
N ALA A 27 12.56 2.62 -7.56
CA ALA A 27 11.90 2.58 -6.27
C ALA A 27 10.38 2.34 -6.42
N ARG A 28 9.74 3.01 -7.38
CA ARG A 28 8.32 2.81 -7.68
C ARG A 28 8.03 1.41 -8.21
N MET A 29 8.82 0.90 -9.15
CA MET A 29 8.64 -0.46 -9.68
C MET A 29 8.70 -1.52 -8.59
N LEU A 30 9.72 -1.43 -7.71
CA LEU A 30 9.86 -2.35 -6.57
C LEU A 30 8.67 -2.27 -5.61
N ALA A 31 8.21 -1.06 -5.29
CA ALA A 31 7.05 -0.89 -4.42
C ALA A 31 5.77 -1.42 -5.08
N HIS A 32 5.60 -1.19 -6.38
CA HIS A 32 4.41 -1.62 -7.14
C HIS A 32 4.26 -3.15 -7.19
N ILE A 33 5.37 -3.89 -7.24
CA ILE A 33 5.35 -5.35 -7.11
C ILE A 33 4.75 -5.77 -5.77
N THR A 34 5.06 -5.06 -4.67
CA THR A 34 4.52 -5.40 -3.33
C THR A 34 3.05 -5.03 -3.14
N TYR A 35 2.48 -4.20 -4.02
CA TYR A 35 1.08 -3.82 -3.95
C TYR A 35 0.16 -4.82 -4.62
N LEU A 36 0.69 -5.61 -5.56
CA LEU A 36 -0.05 -6.62 -6.29
C LEU A 36 0.12 -7.99 -5.63
N SER A 37 -0.91 -8.82 -5.69
CA SER A 37 -0.79 -10.23 -5.28
C SER A 37 -0.13 -11.07 -6.38
N ASP A 38 0.39 -12.24 -6.00
CA ASP A 38 0.87 -13.25 -6.94
C ASP A 38 -0.20 -13.67 -7.96
N GLU A 39 -1.44 -13.82 -7.51
CA GLU A 39 -2.59 -14.15 -8.36
C GLU A 39 -2.85 -13.03 -9.38
N SER A 40 -2.81 -11.76 -8.96
CA SER A 40 -3.01 -10.62 -9.85
C SER A 40 -1.91 -10.52 -10.90
N MET A 41 -0.66 -10.73 -10.50
CA MET A 41 0.50 -10.70 -11.40
C MET A 41 0.44 -11.84 -12.41
N SER A 42 0.14 -13.06 -11.95
CA SER A 42 0.01 -14.24 -12.80
C SER A 42 -1.15 -14.11 -13.78
N SER A 43 -2.32 -13.63 -13.33
CA SER A 43 -3.50 -13.43 -14.17
C SER A 43 -3.30 -12.33 -15.22
N LYS A 44 -2.69 -11.20 -14.84
CA LYS A 44 -2.49 -10.06 -15.76
C LYS A 44 -1.39 -10.28 -16.78
N PHE A 45 -0.29 -10.94 -16.39
CA PHE A 45 0.92 -10.98 -17.21
C PHE A 45 1.39 -12.40 -17.55
N GLY A 46 1.33 -13.33 -16.59
CA GLY A 46 1.90 -14.67 -16.74
C GLY A 46 3.34 -14.62 -17.26
N ARG A 47 3.66 -15.43 -18.26
CA ARG A 47 4.95 -15.40 -18.99
C ARG A 47 4.83 -14.78 -20.39
N ALA A 48 3.85 -13.89 -20.60
CA ALA A 48 3.61 -13.32 -21.92
C ALA A 48 4.75 -12.40 -22.36
N LEU A 49 5.31 -12.68 -23.53
CA LEU A 49 6.24 -11.79 -24.22
C LEU A 49 5.49 -10.58 -24.79
N GLN A 50 6.19 -9.45 -24.93
CA GLN A 50 5.57 -8.21 -25.38
C GLN A 50 5.44 -8.11 -26.90
N SER A 51 6.55 -8.30 -27.61
CA SER A 51 6.64 -8.06 -29.05
C SER A 51 7.42 -9.13 -29.81
N THR A 52 8.03 -10.09 -29.11
CA THR A 52 8.83 -11.17 -29.69
C THR A 52 8.17 -12.52 -29.45
N THR A 53 8.41 -13.47 -30.34
CA THR A 53 8.03 -14.88 -30.16
C THR A 53 9.13 -15.70 -29.47
N ASP A 54 10.38 -15.23 -29.54
CA ASP A 54 11.55 -15.89 -28.98
C ASP A 54 12.20 -15.05 -27.87
N TYR A 55 12.86 -15.75 -26.94
CA TYR A 55 13.67 -15.13 -25.90
C TYR A 55 14.88 -14.43 -26.53
N SER A 56 15.11 -13.18 -26.14
CA SER A 56 16.29 -12.44 -26.56
C SER A 56 17.35 -12.52 -25.45
N PHE A 57 18.60 -12.86 -25.79
CA PHE A 57 19.69 -12.93 -24.80
C PHE A 57 20.33 -11.55 -24.51
N ASN A 58 19.55 -10.48 -24.67
CA ASN A 58 19.97 -9.12 -24.33
C ASN A 58 19.27 -8.68 -23.02
N PHE A 59 19.67 -7.54 -22.45
CA PHE A 59 19.09 -7.02 -21.20
C PHE A 59 17.90 -6.07 -21.42
N ASN A 60 17.23 -6.15 -22.58
CA ASN A 60 16.03 -5.36 -22.84
C ASN A 60 14.77 -6.05 -22.30
N SER A 61 13.66 -5.30 -22.26
CA SER A 61 12.36 -5.80 -21.81
C SER A 61 11.79 -6.81 -22.81
N ASP A 62 11.72 -8.09 -22.41
CA ASP A 62 11.15 -9.18 -23.21
C ASP A 62 9.69 -9.44 -22.79
N PHE A 63 9.38 -9.27 -21.49
CA PHE A 63 8.08 -9.61 -20.93
C PHE A 63 7.14 -8.39 -20.81
N ARG A 64 5.84 -8.64 -20.93
CA ARG A 64 4.81 -7.60 -20.74
C ARG A 64 4.85 -6.95 -19.35
N VAL A 65 5.20 -7.73 -18.33
CA VAL A 65 5.30 -7.24 -16.94
C VAL A 65 6.39 -6.19 -16.78
N GLU A 66 7.52 -6.35 -17.47
CA GLU A 66 8.66 -5.42 -17.41
C GLU A 66 8.28 -4.07 -18.03
N SER A 67 7.67 -4.09 -19.21
CA SER A 67 7.16 -2.87 -19.85
C SER A 67 6.05 -2.20 -19.05
N TYR A 68 5.16 -2.97 -18.43
CA TYR A 68 4.15 -2.42 -17.54
C TYR A 68 4.79 -1.70 -16.35
N LEU A 69 5.73 -2.34 -15.66
CA LEU A 69 6.42 -1.75 -14.51
C LEU A 69 7.22 -0.51 -14.92
N ASN A 70 7.93 -0.54 -16.05
CA ASN A 70 8.64 0.63 -16.58
C ASN A 70 7.68 1.80 -16.84
N HIS A 71 6.54 1.55 -17.46
CA HIS A 71 5.52 2.59 -17.70
C HIS A 71 4.95 3.16 -16.39
N GLN A 72 4.68 2.30 -15.39
CA GLN A 72 4.24 2.74 -14.05
C GLN A 72 5.33 3.54 -13.32
N GLY A 73 6.59 3.16 -13.47
CA GLY A 73 7.74 3.89 -12.94
C GLY A 73 7.84 5.29 -13.52
N ASN A 74 7.86 5.41 -14.85
CA ASN A 74 7.99 6.70 -15.54
C ASN A 74 6.81 7.63 -15.23
N SER A 75 5.58 7.12 -15.30
CA SER A 75 4.36 7.90 -14.99
C SER A 75 4.30 8.39 -13.53
N PHE A 76 5.07 7.77 -12.63
CA PHE A 76 5.16 8.20 -11.24
C PHE A 76 6.20 9.31 -11.04
N VAL A 77 7.34 9.22 -11.71
CA VAL A 77 8.40 10.25 -11.68
C VAL A 77 7.87 11.61 -12.13
N GLU A 78 6.98 11.64 -13.12
CA GLU A 78 6.35 12.87 -13.60
C GLU A 78 5.51 13.61 -12.54
N ARG A 79 5.09 12.92 -11.48
CA ARG A 79 4.09 13.42 -10.51
C ARG A 79 4.53 13.32 -9.05
N PHE A 80 5.73 12.82 -8.78
CA PHE A 80 6.18 12.62 -7.41
C PHE A 80 7.65 13.02 -7.23
N ASP A 81 7.94 13.54 -6.05
CA ASP A 81 9.26 14.04 -5.70
C ASP A 81 10.09 12.98 -4.95
N ALA A 82 11.35 12.82 -5.32
CA ALA A 82 12.22 11.79 -4.76
C ALA A 82 12.50 11.98 -3.26
N ASN A 83 12.77 13.20 -2.81
CA ASN A 83 12.98 13.49 -1.39
C ASN A 83 11.69 13.25 -0.59
N SER A 84 10.54 13.67 -1.11
CA SER A 84 9.22 13.42 -0.50
C SER A 84 8.99 11.91 -0.32
N TYR A 85 9.33 11.10 -1.32
CA TYR A 85 9.28 9.64 -1.22
C TYR A 85 10.17 9.10 -0.09
N LEU A 86 11.40 9.60 0.05
CA LEU A 86 12.31 9.19 1.12
C LEU A 86 11.72 9.48 2.51
N TYR A 87 11.15 10.67 2.72
CA TYR A 87 10.60 11.07 4.01
C TYR A 87 9.30 10.34 4.34
N ILE A 88 8.37 10.21 3.39
CA ILE A 88 7.10 9.51 3.61
C ILE A 88 7.36 8.04 3.94
N THR A 89 8.20 7.35 3.15
CA THR A 89 8.51 5.94 3.41
C THR A 89 9.24 5.74 4.74
N ARG A 90 10.08 6.70 5.17
CA ARG A 90 10.72 6.65 6.49
C ARG A 90 9.73 6.87 7.63
N ALA A 91 8.76 7.76 7.44
CA ALA A 91 7.69 7.97 8.41
C ALA A 91 6.83 6.70 8.57
N ILE A 92 6.51 6.01 7.47
CA ILE A 92 5.79 4.73 7.50
C ILE A 92 6.56 3.69 8.32
N ASP A 93 7.86 3.50 8.05
CA ASP A 93 8.68 2.50 8.76
C ASP A 93 8.84 2.80 10.26
N TYR A 94 8.86 4.09 10.64
CA TYR A 94 9.06 4.51 12.02
C TYR A 94 7.77 4.61 12.81
N PHE A 95 6.62 4.46 12.15
CA PHE A 95 5.34 4.59 12.82
C PHE A 95 5.10 3.42 13.77
N ASP A 96 5.04 3.72 15.05
CA ASP A 96 4.54 2.81 16.08
C ASP A 96 3.73 3.63 17.10
N VAL A 97 2.43 3.34 17.13
CA VAL A 97 1.46 4.02 18.02
C VAL A 97 1.78 3.79 19.51
N SER A 98 2.50 2.71 19.83
CA SER A 98 2.78 2.28 21.20
C SER A 98 4.07 2.86 21.82
N VAL A 99 4.83 3.67 21.07
CA VAL A 99 6.13 4.22 21.54
C VAL A 99 6.00 4.99 22.85
N LYS A 100 4.97 5.84 22.98
CA LYS A 100 4.76 6.65 24.21
C LYS A 100 4.25 5.83 25.40
N THR A 101 3.79 4.61 25.15
CA THR A 101 3.26 3.70 26.19
C THR A 101 4.19 2.52 26.45
N GLY A 102 5.43 2.59 25.97
CA GLY A 102 6.44 1.54 26.19
C GLY A 102 6.09 0.21 25.52
N GLY A 103 5.43 0.24 24.37
CA GLY A 103 5.02 -0.97 23.65
C GLY A 103 3.62 -1.50 24.03
N ASP A 104 2.93 -0.88 24.98
CA ASP A 104 1.58 -1.32 25.37
C ASP A 104 0.52 -0.69 24.47
N TYR A 105 0.10 -1.44 23.45
CA TYR A 105 -0.95 -1.03 22.52
C TYR A 105 -2.30 -0.77 23.21
N ARG A 106 -2.65 -1.47 24.31
CA ARG A 106 -3.92 -1.21 25.00
C ARG A 106 -3.92 0.19 25.59
N LYS A 107 -2.83 0.58 26.26
CA LYS A 107 -2.67 1.96 26.77
C LYS A 107 -2.61 2.98 25.65
N ALA A 108 -2.00 2.63 24.51
CA ALA A 108 -1.89 3.53 23.37
C ALA A 108 -3.28 3.89 22.80
N PHE A 109 -4.20 2.92 22.81
CA PHE A 109 -5.57 3.09 22.32
C PHE A 109 -6.60 3.41 23.41
N GLU A 110 -6.23 3.42 24.70
CA GLU A 110 -7.12 3.74 25.82
C GLU A 110 -7.81 5.11 25.71
N PRO A 111 -7.15 6.19 25.20
CA PRO A 111 -7.81 7.49 25.05
C PRO A 111 -8.84 7.55 23.91
N VAL A 112 -8.92 6.55 23.05
CA VAL A 112 -9.75 6.59 21.84
C VAL A 112 -11.16 6.07 22.15
N GLN A 113 -12.16 6.93 22.01
CA GLN A 113 -13.56 6.62 22.32
C GLN A 113 -14.47 6.51 21.08
N CYS A 114 -13.93 6.71 19.87
CA CYS A 114 -14.73 6.62 18.66
C CYS A 114 -14.96 5.15 18.24
N PRO A 115 -16.07 4.87 17.54
CA PRO A 115 -16.29 3.58 16.91
C PRO A 115 -15.30 3.36 15.76
N PHE A 116 -14.97 2.09 15.50
CA PHE A 116 -13.99 1.68 14.49
C PHE A 116 -14.60 0.80 13.41
N LEU A 117 -14.28 1.11 12.15
CA LEU A 117 -14.36 0.17 11.06
C LEU A 117 -12.94 -0.20 10.64
N ILE A 118 -12.59 -1.48 10.76
CA ILE A 118 -11.29 -2.03 10.38
C ILE A 118 -11.49 -2.99 9.22
N VAL A 119 -10.91 -2.66 8.07
CA VAL A 119 -10.98 -3.47 6.86
C VAL A 119 -9.59 -3.99 6.50
N SER A 120 -9.51 -5.26 6.12
CA SER A 120 -8.31 -5.91 5.57
C SER A 120 -8.64 -6.66 4.29
N PHE A 121 -7.62 -7.05 3.54
CA PHE A 121 -7.75 -7.81 2.30
C PHE A 121 -6.96 -9.11 2.36
N SER A 122 -7.55 -10.20 1.88
CA SER A 122 -6.99 -11.55 2.07
C SER A 122 -5.65 -11.79 1.38
N SER A 123 -5.36 -11.11 0.27
CA SER A 123 -4.10 -11.22 -0.47
C SER A 123 -3.11 -10.09 -0.21
N ASP A 124 -3.40 -9.18 0.74
CA ASP A 124 -2.46 -8.09 1.08
C ASP A 124 -1.24 -8.66 1.81
N TRP A 125 -0.10 -8.61 1.11
CA TRP A 125 1.21 -8.99 1.66
C TRP A 125 1.88 -7.84 2.42
N LEU A 126 1.59 -6.58 2.05
CA LEU A 126 2.25 -5.40 2.62
C LEU A 126 1.71 -5.07 4.01
N PHE A 127 0.38 -5.16 4.18
CA PHE A 127 -0.30 -5.04 5.47
C PHE A 127 -1.17 -6.27 5.71
N PRO A 128 -0.57 -7.39 6.12
CA PRO A 128 -1.29 -8.63 6.34
C PRO A 128 -2.48 -8.52 7.29
N GLU A 129 -3.53 -9.27 6.98
CA GLU A 129 -4.80 -9.36 7.73
C GLU A 129 -4.62 -9.51 9.24
N TYR A 130 -3.62 -10.28 9.68
CA TYR A 130 -3.42 -10.57 11.09
C TYR A 130 -3.08 -9.32 11.92
N HIS A 131 -2.48 -8.28 11.31
CA HIS A 131 -2.25 -7.00 11.98
C HIS A 131 -3.58 -6.29 12.28
N SER A 132 -4.45 -6.17 11.29
CA SER A 132 -5.78 -5.58 11.43
C SER A 132 -6.64 -6.37 12.42
N ARG A 133 -6.61 -7.72 12.35
CA ARG A 133 -7.30 -8.58 13.32
C ARG A 133 -6.79 -8.37 14.75
N ASN A 134 -5.47 -8.23 14.93
CA ASN A 134 -4.89 -7.98 16.25
C ASN A 134 -5.30 -6.61 16.80
N LEU A 135 -5.29 -5.57 15.96
CA LEU A 135 -5.77 -4.24 16.32
C LEU A 135 -7.24 -4.28 16.78
N SER A 136 -8.12 -4.94 16.02
CA SER A 136 -9.54 -5.12 16.39
C SER A 136 -9.70 -5.77 17.76
N LYS A 137 -8.91 -6.80 18.08
CA LYS A 137 -8.93 -7.46 19.39
C LYS A 137 -8.51 -6.53 20.53
N ILE A 138 -7.53 -5.66 20.29
CA ILE A 138 -7.04 -4.71 21.30
C ILE A 138 -8.12 -3.67 21.58
N LEU A 139 -8.73 -3.10 20.54
CA LEU A 139 -9.78 -2.10 20.66
C LEU A 139 -11.03 -2.66 21.35
N LEU A 140 -11.46 -3.88 21.00
CA LEU A 140 -12.57 -4.56 21.68
C LEU A 140 -12.29 -4.76 23.17
N LYS A 141 -11.06 -5.12 23.55
CA LYS A 141 -10.65 -5.26 24.96
C LYS A 141 -10.64 -3.94 25.72
N ASN A 142 -10.47 -2.82 25.03
CA ASN A 142 -10.59 -1.49 25.60
C ASN A 142 -12.05 -1.00 25.70
N GLY A 143 -13.02 -1.81 25.26
CA GLY A 143 -14.45 -1.46 25.32
C GLY A 143 -14.95 -0.63 24.14
N ASN A 144 -14.16 -0.51 23.06
CA ASN A 144 -14.58 0.23 21.87
C ASN A 144 -15.57 -0.59 21.04
N ASP A 145 -16.48 0.10 20.35
CA ASP A 145 -17.28 -0.49 19.28
C ASP A 145 -16.42 -0.68 18.03
N VAL A 146 -16.33 -1.93 17.54
CA VAL A 146 -15.44 -2.31 16.46
C VAL A 146 -16.15 -3.23 15.49
N THR A 147 -16.26 -2.78 14.24
CA THR A 147 -16.59 -3.64 13.10
C THR A 147 -15.31 -4.04 12.39
N PHE A 148 -15.07 -5.35 12.26
CA PHE A 148 -13.94 -5.90 11.50
C PHE A 148 -14.44 -6.68 10.28
N CYS A 149 -13.89 -6.37 9.11
CA CYS A 149 -14.18 -7.10 7.88
C CYS A 149 -12.89 -7.47 7.13
N ASN A 150 -12.77 -8.73 6.75
CA ASN A 150 -11.71 -9.18 5.84
C ASN A 150 -12.31 -9.46 4.46
N ILE A 151 -12.07 -8.56 3.50
CA ILE A 151 -12.55 -8.69 2.13
C ILE A 151 -11.70 -9.72 1.40
N GLN A 152 -12.35 -10.71 0.80
CA GLN A 152 -11.67 -11.65 -0.08
C GLN A 152 -11.39 -10.95 -1.41
N SER A 153 -10.12 -10.72 -1.71
CA SER A 153 -9.70 -10.07 -2.95
C SER A 153 -8.36 -10.62 -3.40
N GLY A 154 -8.20 -10.82 -4.70
CA GLY A 154 -6.94 -11.20 -5.33
C GLY A 154 -6.09 -10.00 -5.75
N TYR A 155 -6.44 -8.76 -5.39
CA TYR A 155 -5.71 -7.58 -5.87
C TYR A 155 -4.50 -7.15 -5.03
N GLY A 156 -4.23 -7.82 -3.92
CA GLY A 156 -3.16 -7.44 -3.00
C GLY A 156 -3.53 -6.21 -2.18
N HIS A 157 -2.54 -5.37 -1.89
CA HIS A 157 -2.73 -4.12 -1.17
C HIS A 157 -3.65 -3.15 -1.93
N ASP A 158 -3.53 -3.07 -3.26
CA ASP A 158 -4.34 -2.15 -4.09
C ASP A 158 -5.84 -2.51 -4.10
N ALA A 159 -6.26 -3.60 -3.45
CA ALA A 159 -7.65 -3.99 -3.30
C ALA A 159 -8.52 -2.87 -2.71
N PHE A 160 -8.01 -1.99 -1.84
CA PHE A 160 -8.83 -0.87 -1.32
C PHE A 160 -9.24 0.14 -2.40
N LEU A 161 -8.50 0.24 -3.50
CA LEU A 161 -8.83 1.08 -4.65
C LEU A 161 -9.72 0.35 -5.67
N LEU A 162 -9.62 -0.97 -5.73
CA LEU A 162 -10.24 -1.79 -6.76
C LEU A 162 -11.55 -2.47 -6.31
N GLU A 163 -11.68 -2.78 -5.03
CA GLU A 163 -12.88 -3.34 -4.39
C GLU A 163 -13.86 -2.23 -3.95
N TYR A 164 -13.97 -1.16 -4.74
CA TYR A 164 -14.71 0.05 -4.38
C TYR A 164 -16.20 -0.20 -4.10
N GLU A 165 -16.82 -1.20 -4.74
CA GLU A 165 -18.22 -1.55 -4.50
C GLU A 165 -18.43 -2.18 -3.13
N THR A 166 -17.60 -3.18 -2.80
CA THR A 166 -17.67 -3.90 -1.52
C THR A 166 -17.28 -2.96 -0.37
N LEU A 167 -16.15 -2.26 -0.53
CA LEU A 167 -15.67 -1.30 0.45
C LEU A 167 -16.66 -0.14 0.62
N GLY A 168 -17.22 0.37 -0.48
CA GLY A 168 -18.21 1.45 -0.46
C GLY A 168 -19.48 1.09 0.31
N LYS A 169 -19.99 -0.15 0.15
CA LYS A 169 -21.14 -0.65 0.92
C LYS A 169 -20.83 -0.74 2.41
N LEU A 170 -19.66 -1.25 2.78
CA LEU A 170 -19.22 -1.33 4.18
C LEU A 170 -19.07 0.06 4.81
N LEU A 171 -18.43 1.00 4.10
CA LEU A 171 -18.28 2.39 4.54
C LEU A 171 -19.63 3.06 4.71
N THR A 172 -20.53 2.90 3.74
CA THR A 172 -21.88 3.48 3.80
C THR A 172 -22.64 2.93 5.00
N GLY A 173 -22.70 1.60 5.16
CA GLY A 173 -23.38 0.97 6.29
C GLY A 173 -22.81 1.40 7.65
N PHE A 174 -21.49 1.47 7.77
CA PHE A 174 -20.84 1.94 8.99
C PHE A 174 -21.21 3.40 9.29
N LEU A 175 -21.02 4.31 8.32
CA LEU A 175 -21.28 5.74 8.52
C LEU A 175 -22.76 6.05 8.77
N THR A 176 -23.69 5.36 8.10
CA THR A 176 -25.13 5.53 8.34
C THR A 176 -25.51 5.11 9.75
N ASN A 177 -24.93 4.02 10.28
CA ASN A 177 -25.20 3.57 11.65
C ASN A 177 -24.61 4.50 12.73
N LEU A 178 -23.69 5.41 12.38
CA LEU A 178 -23.12 6.39 13.29
C LEU A 178 -23.96 7.66 13.42
N VAL A 179 -24.82 7.94 12.46
CA VAL A 179 -25.74 9.08 12.50
C VAL A 179 -27.07 8.56 13.04
N PRO A 180 -27.50 8.96 14.25
CA PRO A 180 -28.85 8.62 14.72
C PRO A 180 -29.87 9.14 13.70
N GLU A 181 -30.91 8.36 13.40
CA GLU A 181 -32.06 8.90 12.67
C GLU A 181 -32.54 10.15 13.41
N VAL A 182 -32.46 11.30 12.73
CA VAL A 182 -33.09 12.52 13.24
C VAL A 182 -34.58 12.27 13.12
N GLU A 183 -35.23 11.93 14.23
CA GLU A 183 -36.69 11.86 14.32
C GLU A 183 -37.25 13.22 13.85
N SER A 184 -37.98 13.19 12.73
CA SER A 184 -38.71 14.32 12.15
C SER A 184 -40.09 14.47 12.77
#